data_AF-A0A9D6MDJ1-F1
#
_entry.id   AF-A0A9D6MDJ1-F1
#
_cell.length_a   1.000
_cell.length_b   1.000
_cell.length_c   1.000
_cell.angle_alpha   90.00
_cell.angle_beta   90.00
_cell.angle_gamma   90.00
#
_symmetry.space_group_name_H-M   'P 1'
#
loop_
_entity.id
_entity.type
_entity.pdbx_description
1 polymer ?
#
loop_
_entity_poly.entity_id
_entity_poly.type
_entity_poly.pdbx_seq_one_letter_code
_entity_poly.pdbx_strand_id
1 'polypeptide(L)'
;MPRRWLILSALLLLACNTLTVPLISATAAVAPIAMPVATTTAPPAPTATSQATTQPTAIPATPAVWPPPALDAPGGMVAGPLTDAERAAAAALSNTDYPAADFVALAESLGGVPGPIPRIVATSPANWKVGDKADFWVLNNDRVEFSSVPMVLRAIGDHAYLWFDSKVSVSDAEAQQAAKVFDDIYTRDRDRFGSEPNPGIDGDPRVYILHTTSARMGSGVAGYLDDSSEIPKAAFVHSNEHELFVMNADYLTPGGSDYADTLSHEFQHMIEGNYDPNDEDWVVEGSAVYAEDALGFQSGPLGFASSFLVAPDVQLNA
;
A
#
# COMPACT_ATOMS: atom_id res chain seq x y z
N MET A 1 40.62 -29.97 -50.72
CA MET A 1 39.75 -28.79 -50.62
C MET A 1 38.31 -29.26 -50.45
N PRO A 2 37.52 -28.65 -49.58
CA PRO A 2 37.92 -28.14 -48.26
C PRO A 2 36.83 -28.49 -47.21
N ARG A 3 37.03 -29.27 -46.14
CA ARG A 3 38.15 -29.38 -45.19
C ARG A 3 38.57 -28.05 -44.51
N ARG A 4 37.75 -27.00 -44.60
CA ARG A 4 37.97 -25.71 -43.93
C ARG A 4 36.92 -25.31 -42.87
N TRP A 5 35.83 -26.05 -42.71
CA TRP A 5 34.76 -25.68 -41.76
C TRP A 5 34.76 -26.48 -40.45
N LEU A 6 35.44 -27.62 -40.38
CA LEU A 6 35.57 -28.41 -39.14
C LEU A 6 36.75 -27.97 -38.24
N ILE A 7 37.64 -27.11 -38.74
CA ILE A 7 38.78 -26.57 -37.96
C ILE A 7 38.40 -25.28 -37.24
N LEU A 8 37.40 -24.52 -37.72
CA LEU A 8 36.89 -23.35 -36.99
C LEU A 8 36.03 -23.72 -35.76
N SER A 9 35.32 -24.85 -35.81
CA SER A 9 34.50 -25.33 -34.69
C SER A 9 35.32 -25.91 -33.53
N ALA A 10 36.57 -26.32 -33.78
CA ALA A 10 37.48 -26.85 -32.75
C ALA A 10 38.39 -25.77 -32.12
N LEU A 11 38.50 -24.58 -32.71
CA LEU A 11 39.30 -23.47 -32.16
C LEU A 11 38.48 -22.47 -31.32
N LEU A 12 37.15 -22.41 -31.47
CA LEU A 12 36.30 -21.60 -30.58
C LEU A 12 35.93 -22.28 -29.25
N LEU A 13 36.09 -23.60 -29.15
CA LEU A 13 35.86 -24.34 -27.90
C LEU A 13 37.13 -24.49 -27.02
N LEU A 14 38.27 -23.96 -27.46
CA LEU A 14 39.53 -23.95 -26.69
C LEU A 14 39.98 -22.55 -26.21
N ALA A 15 39.22 -21.49 -26.50
CA ALA A 15 39.57 -20.12 -26.10
C ALA A 15 38.81 -19.60 -24.86
N CYS A 16 37.96 -20.42 -24.23
CA CYS A 16 37.27 -20.06 -22.98
C CYS A 16 37.88 -20.67 -21.71
N ASN A 17 39.09 -21.25 -21.77
CA ASN A 17 39.68 -21.96 -20.62
C ASN A 17 41.00 -21.41 -20.07
N THR A 18 41.42 -20.18 -20.40
CA THR A 18 42.64 -19.58 -19.81
C THR A 18 42.55 -18.08 -19.56
N LEU A 19 41.50 -17.61 -18.90
CA LEU A 19 41.55 -16.35 -18.15
C LEU A 19 41.54 -16.69 -16.66
N THR A 20 42.73 -16.95 -16.13
CA THR A 20 43.00 -16.95 -14.70
C THR A 20 42.84 -15.52 -14.20
N VAL A 21 41.66 -15.20 -13.68
CA VAL A 21 41.51 -14.07 -12.75
C VAL A 21 42.30 -14.43 -11.49
N PRO A 22 43.15 -13.55 -10.95
CA PRO A 22 43.82 -13.83 -9.68
C PRO A 22 42.73 -13.96 -8.60
N LEU A 23 42.67 -15.13 -7.97
CA LEU A 23 41.97 -15.31 -6.70
C LEU A 23 42.64 -14.38 -5.68
N ILE A 24 42.03 -13.22 -5.45
CA ILE A 24 42.26 -12.47 -4.22
C ILE A 24 41.62 -13.33 -3.12
N SER A 25 42.45 -14.09 -2.41
CA SER A 25 42.08 -14.66 -1.13
C SER A 25 41.81 -13.51 -0.15
N ALA A 26 40.57 -13.04 -0.11
CA ALA A 26 40.08 -12.23 0.99
C ALA A 26 39.90 -13.14 2.21
N THR A 27 41.00 -13.48 2.90
CA THR A 27 40.93 -13.95 4.29
C THR A 27 40.72 -12.74 5.20
N ALA A 28 39.56 -12.11 5.08
CA ALA A 28 38.98 -11.39 6.21
C ALA A 28 37.86 -12.30 6.73
N ALA A 29 38.15 -13.03 7.80
CA ALA A 29 37.11 -13.69 8.57
C ALA A 29 36.20 -12.59 9.11
N VAL A 30 35.08 -12.34 8.43
CA VAL A 30 33.95 -11.63 9.03
C VAL A 30 33.46 -12.54 10.12
N ALA A 31 33.70 -12.17 11.37
CA ALA A 31 33.08 -12.84 12.51
C ALA A 31 31.57 -12.86 12.25
N PRO A 32 30.88 -14.00 12.43
CA PRO A 32 29.43 -14.01 12.29
C PRO A 32 28.87 -12.97 13.25
N ILE A 33 28.14 -11.98 12.71
CA ILE A 33 27.31 -11.11 13.53
C ILE A 33 26.29 -12.05 14.17
N ALA A 34 26.42 -12.26 15.48
CA ALA A 34 25.43 -12.96 16.25
C ALA A 34 24.15 -12.10 16.17
N MET A 35 23.16 -12.57 15.42
CA MET A 35 21.83 -12.02 15.55
C MET A 35 21.40 -12.21 17.01
N PRO A 36 20.90 -11.18 17.70
CA PRO A 36 20.33 -11.38 19.01
C PRO A 36 19.21 -12.40 18.86
N VAL A 37 19.40 -13.59 19.44
CA VAL A 37 18.32 -14.55 19.62
C VAL A 37 17.36 -13.87 20.58
N ALA A 38 16.21 -13.42 20.06
CA ALA A 38 15.10 -13.01 20.90
C ALA A 38 14.78 -14.18 21.83
N THR A 39 15.06 -14.00 23.12
CA THR A 39 14.60 -14.93 24.13
C THR A 39 13.10 -14.76 24.20
N THR A 40 12.35 -15.67 23.59
CA THR A 40 10.90 -15.72 23.70
C THR A 40 10.56 -16.11 25.14
N THR A 41 10.51 -15.14 26.04
CA THR A 41 9.76 -15.31 27.28
C THR A 41 8.29 -15.35 26.90
N ALA A 42 7.61 -16.45 27.25
CA ALA A 42 6.16 -16.54 27.09
C ALA A 42 5.50 -15.32 27.76
N PRO A 43 4.52 -14.67 27.12
CA PRO A 43 3.81 -13.55 27.73
C PRO A 43 3.18 -13.99 29.06
N PRO A 44 3.12 -13.10 30.07
CA PRO A 44 2.43 -13.40 31.31
C PRO A 44 0.98 -13.78 31.01
N ALA A 45 0.47 -14.79 31.70
CA ALA A 45 -0.92 -15.20 31.54
C ALA A 45 -1.85 -14.03 31.94
N PRO A 46 -2.84 -13.66 31.10
CA PRO A 46 -3.77 -12.58 31.43
C PRO A 46 -4.50 -12.93 32.74
N THR A 47 -4.36 -12.06 33.75
CA THR A 47 -4.84 -12.35 35.11
C THR A 47 -6.24 -11.77 35.38
N ALA A 48 -6.91 -11.16 34.39
CA ALA A 48 -8.28 -10.68 34.56
C ALA A 48 -9.13 -10.92 33.31
N THR A 49 -9.98 -11.94 33.37
CA THR A 49 -11.13 -12.05 32.46
C THR A 49 -12.23 -11.13 32.98
N SER A 50 -12.41 -9.94 32.38
CA SER A 50 -13.65 -9.20 32.59
C SER A 50 -14.77 -9.88 31.79
N GLN A 51 -15.88 -10.20 32.44
CA GLN A 51 -17.05 -10.74 31.73
C GLN A 51 -17.81 -9.58 31.09
N ALA A 52 -17.95 -9.59 29.77
CA ALA A 52 -18.81 -8.66 29.06
C ALA A 52 -20.27 -8.89 29.45
N THR A 53 -20.95 -7.85 29.93
CA THR A 53 -22.39 -7.86 30.19
C THR A 53 -23.13 -7.42 28.92
N THR A 54 -24.12 -8.20 28.48
CA THR A 54 -24.93 -7.95 27.28
C THR A 54 -26.03 -6.90 27.44
N GLN A 55 -25.99 -6.11 28.52
CA GLN A 55 -27.02 -5.11 28.79
C GLN A 55 -26.48 -3.71 28.48
N PRO A 56 -27.06 -2.99 27.50
CA PRO A 56 -26.66 -1.61 27.21
C PRO A 56 -26.90 -0.75 28.46
N THR A 57 -25.84 -0.12 28.95
CA THR A 57 -25.97 0.90 30.00
C THR A 57 -26.48 2.18 29.35
N ALA A 58 -27.61 2.71 29.82
CA ALA A 58 -28.16 3.96 29.31
C ALA A 58 -27.14 5.10 29.51
N ILE A 59 -26.83 5.83 28.45
CA ILE A 59 -25.93 6.99 28.50
C ILE A 59 -26.61 8.10 29.30
N PRO A 60 -26.02 8.61 30.40
CA PRO A 60 -26.58 9.73 31.15
C PRO A 60 -26.65 10.99 30.27
N ALA A 61 -27.74 11.77 30.37
CA ALA A 61 -27.93 13.02 29.62
C ALA A 61 -27.03 14.20 30.07
N THR A 62 -26.14 13.97 31.04
CA THR A 62 -25.13 14.93 31.48
C THR A 62 -23.81 14.65 30.79
N PRO A 63 -23.12 15.65 30.20
CA PRO A 63 -21.78 15.47 29.63
C PRO A 63 -20.89 14.76 30.63
N ALA A 64 -20.26 13.66 30.21
CA ALA A 64 -19.28 12.98 31.03
C ALA A 64 -18.16 13.97 31.36
N VAL A 65 -18.06 14.37 32.63
CA VAL A 65 -16.86 15.03 33.13
C VAL A 65 -15.82 13.93 33.23
N TRP A 66 -15.00 13.78 32.20
CA TRP A 66 -13.88 12.87 32.23
C TRP A 66 -12.98 13.27 33.41
N PRO A 67 -12.70 12.36 34.36
CA PRO A 67 -11.64 12.63 35.31
C PRO A 67 -10.36 12.92 34.49
N PRO A 68 -9.53 13.89 34.92
CA PRO A 68 -8.23 14.07 34.28
C PRO A 68 -7.51 12.71 34.27
N PRO A 69 -6.82 12.35 33.18
CA PRO A 69 -6.13 11.07 33.09
C PRO A 69 -5.30 10.88 34.35
N ALA A 70 -5.48 9.75 35.02
CA ALA A 70 -4.63 9.38 36.14
C ALA A 70 -3.23 9.14 35.58
N LEU A 71 -2.37 10.17 35.65
CA LEU A 71 -0.96 10.09 35.27
C LEU A 71 -0.16 9.15 36.20
N ASP A 72 -0.80 8.61 37.23
CA ASP A 72 -0.21 7.65 38.16
C ASP A 72 -0.25 6.24 37.56
N ALA A 73 0.55 6.02 36.51
CA ALA A 73 0.90 4.68 36.07
C ALA A 73 1.52 3.89 37.25
N PRO A 74 1.20 2.59 37.44
CA PRO A 74 1.74 1.80 38.53
C PRO A 74 3.26 1.69 38.39
N GLY A 75 4.00 2.43 39.23
CA GLY A 75 5.46 2.48 39.18
C GLY A 75 5.96 3.27 37.98
N GLY A 76 6.09 4.58 38.17
CA GLY A 76 6.57 5.55 37.19
C GLY A 76 7.49 4.95 36.13
N MET A 77 7.00 4.95 34.89
CA MET A 77 7.86 4.98 33.71
C MET A 77 8.59 6.34 33.74
N VAL A 78 9.48 6.51 34.69
CA VAL A 78 10.48 7.56 34.66
C VAL A 78 11.50 7.00 33.68
N ALA A 79 11.44 7.46 32.43
CA ALA A 79 12.55 7.27 31.52
C ALA A 79 13.82 7.64 32.32
N GLY A 80 14.77 6.70 32.43
CA GLY A 80 16.05 7.00 33.05
C GLY A 80 16.65 8.26 32.42
N PRO A 81 17.54 8.98 33.12
CA PRO A 81 18.20 10.11 32.48
C PRO A 81 18.84 9.62 31.17
N LEU A 82 18.50 10.27 30.05
CA LEU A 82 19.05 9.90 28.74
C LEU A 82 20.57 9.78 28.86
N THR A 83 21.12 8.70 28.34
CA THR A 83 22.55 8.51 28.19
C THR A 83 23.09 9.50 27.16
N ASP A 84 24.40 9.74 27.17
CA ASP A 84 25.05 10.54 26.12
C ASP A 84 24.89 9.88 24.74
N ALA A 85 24.84 8.54 24.69
CA ALA A 85 24.60 7.79 23.47
C ALA A 85 23.19 8.05 22.91
N GLU A 86 22.16 8.05 23.75
CA GLU A 86 20.78 8.35 23.34
C GLU A 86 20.63 9.81 22.90
N ARG A 87 21.27 10.76 23.59
CA ARG A 87 21.31 12.17 23.14
C ARG A 87 22.00 12.32 21.79
N ALA A 88 23.14 11.65 21.59
CA ALA A 88 23.88 11.70 20.34
C ALA A 88 23.08 11.05 19.20
N ALA A 89 22.41 9.92 19.46
CA ALA A 89 21.53 9.27 18.51
C ALA A 89 20.35 10.16 18.13
N ALA A 90 19.62 10.71 19.10
CA ALA A 90 18.51 11.63 18.85
C ALA A 90 18.95 12.87 18.07
N ALA A 91 20.11 13.44 18.40
CA ALA A 91 20.70 14.54 17.64
C ALA A 91 21.09 14.12 16.22
N ALA A 92 21.64 12.94 16.02
CA ALA A 92 21.94 12.42 14.69
C ALA A 92 20.66 12.24 13.86
N LEU A 93 19.64 11.61 14.42
CA LEU A 93 18.34 11.42 13.76
C LEU A 93 17.69 12.77 13.42
N SER A 94 17.63 13.71 14.37
CA SER A 94 16.98 15.02 14.17
C SER A 94 17.70 15.93 13.18
N ASN A 95 18.98 15.68 12.90
CA ASN A 95 19.79 16.46 11.95
C ASN A 95 20.08 15.69 10.65
N THR A 96 19.58 14.47 10.51
CA THR A 96 19.69 13.70 9.28
C THR A 96 18.48 13.98 8.42
N ASP A 97 18.72 14.38 7.18
CA ASP A 97 17.69 14.47 6.16
C ASP A 97 17.46 13.05 5.61
N TYR A 98 16.29 12.48 5.89
CA TYR A 98 15.88 11.17 5.37
C TYR A 98 15.08 11.41 4.11
N PRO A 99 15.63 11.13 2.92
CA PRO A 99 14.87 11.31 1.69
C PRO A 99 13.69 10.34 1.68
N ALA A 100 12.57 10.79 1.11
CA ALA A 100 11.44 9.92 0.82
C ALA A 100 11.89 8.73 -0.05
N ALA A 101 11.15 7.62 0.06
CA ALA A 101 11.42 6.43 -0.74
C ALA A 101 11.31 6.76 -2.23
N ASP A 102 12.39 6.48 -2.98
CA ASP A 102 12.44 6.69 -4.43
C ASP A 102 12.88 5.40 -5.12
N PHE A 103 11.90 4.58 -5.50
CA PHE A 103 12.13 3.27 -6.10
C PHE A 103 12.80 3.33 -7.48
N VAL A 104 12.56 4.40 -8.23
CA VAL A 104 13.20 4.59 -9.54
C VAL A 104 14.68 4.92 -9.35
N ALA A 105 15.01 5.88 -8.46
CA ALA A 105 16.40 6.20 -8.16
C ALA A 105 17.13 4.99 -7.55
N LEU A 106 16.45 4.23 -6.70
CA LEU A 106 16.99 2.98 -6.16
C LEU A 106 17.30 1.97 -7.28
N ALA A 107 16.36 1.72 -8.20
CA ALA A 107 16.54 0.81 -9.33
C ALA A 107 17.71 1.24 -10.25
N GLU A 108 17.82 2.54 -10.53
CA GLU A 108 18.94 3.12 -11.28
C GLU A 108 20.28 2.91 -10.56
N SER A 109 20.32 3.12 -9.24
CA SER A 109 21.54 2.97 -8.43
C SER A 109 22.05 1.52 -8.38
N LEU A 110 21.13 0.55 -8.40
CA LEU A 110 21.45 -0.89 -8.38
C LEU A 110 21.98 -1.39 -9.74
N GLY A 111 21.86 -0.60 -10.81
CA GLY A 111 22.48 -0.87 -12.11
C GLY A 111 21.84 -2.02 -12.91
N GLY A 112 20.62 -2.43 -12.55
CA GLY A 112 19.87 -3.49 -13.22
C GLY A 112 19.00 -3.02 -14.40
N VAL A 113 18.98 -1.72 -14.68
CA VAL A 113 18.10 -1.08 -15.67
C VAL A 113 18.88 -0.60 -16.91
N PRO A 114 18.27 -0.60 -18.10
CA PRO A 114 18.99 -0.36 -19.36
C PRO A 114 19.45 1.09 -19.56
N GLY A 115 19.04 2.01 -18.70
CA GLY A 115 19.35 3.43 -18.77
C GLY A 115 18.46 4.24 -17.80
N PRO A 116 18.47 5.57 -17.90
CA PRO A 116 17.59 6.42 -17.11
C PRO A 116 16.12 6.05 -17.32
N ILE A 117 15.37 5.96 -16.24
CA ILE A 117 13.97 5.54 -16.24
C ILE A 117 13.09 6.80 -16.25
N PRO A 118 12.19 6.96 -17.24
CA PRO A 118 11.27 8.10 -17.25
C PRO A 118 10.26 7.97 -16.11
N ARG A 119 10.04 9.06 -15.36
CA ARG A 119 9.03 9.12 -14.28
C ARG A 119 7.59 9.13 -14.81
N ILE A 120 7.41 9.62 -16.02
CA ILE A 120 6.13 9.72 -16.72
C ILE A 120 6.25 8.83 -17.96
N VAL A 121 5.36 7.86 -18.09
CA VAL A 121 5.43 6.83 -19.14
C VAL A 121 4.62 7.20 -20.38
N ALA A 122 3.61 8.06 -20.22
CA ALA A 122 2.80 8.59 -21.30
C ALA A 122 2.37 10.04 -20.99
N THR A 123 2.04 10.79 -22.04
CA THR A 123 1.69 12.23 -21.95
C THR A 123 0.27 12.52 -22.42
N SER A 124 -0.51 11.46 -22.66
CA SER A 124 -1.88 11.55 -23.14
C SER A 124 -2.65 10.30 -22.76
N PRO A 125 -3.93 10.44 -22.39
CA PRO A 125 -4.76 9.34 -21.92
C PRO A 125 -4.95 8.27 -23.01
N ALA A 126 -5.14 7.03 -22.57
CA ALA A 126 -5.54 5.95 -23.45
C ALA A 126 -6.99 6.17 -23.94
N ASN A 127 -7.29 5.77 -25.19
CA ASN A 127 -8.62 5.94 -25.77
C ASN A 127 -9.55 4.76 -25.43
N TRP A 128 -9.74 4.50 -24.13
CA TRP A 128 -10.54 3.40 -23.63
C TRP A 128 -12.03 3.54 -23.94
N LYS A 129 -12.68 2.40 -24.20
CA LYS A 129 -14.12 2.30 -24.45
C LYS A 129 -14.71 1.17 -23.62
N VAL A 130 -15.95 1.37 -23.14
CA VAL A 130 -16.71 0.31 -22.48
C VAL A 130 -16.73 -0.94 -23.35
N GLY A 131 -16.37 -2.08 -22.75
CA GLY A 131 -16.22 -3.38 -23.42
C GLY A 131 -14.77 -3.73 -23.80
N ASP A 132 -13.84 -2.78 -23.74
CA ASP A 132 -12.41 -3.05 -23.94
C ASP A 132 -11.89 -4.02 -22.86
N LYS A 133 -10.83 -4.73 -23.22
CA LYS A 133 -10.20 -5.76 -22.38
C LYS A 133 -8.72 -5.48 -22.25
N ALA A 134 -8.21 -5.64 -21.04
CA ALA A 134 -6.80 -5.52 -20.72
C ALA A 134 -6.46 -6.44 -19.54
N ASP A 135 -5.18 -6.78 -19.42
CA ASP A 135 -4.68 -7.54 -18.29
C ASP A 135 -4.04 -6.56 -17.29
N PHE A 136 -4.36 -6.71 -16.01
CA PHE A 136 -3.79 -5.91 -14.93
C PHE A 136 -3.12 -6.80 -13.90
N TRP A 137 -2.02 -6.33 -13.33
CA TRP A 137 -1.39 -6.93 -12.16
C TRP A 137 -2.21 -6.63 -10.92
N VAL A 138 -2.41 -7.65 -10.09
CA VAL A 138 -3.11 -7.58 -8.80
C VAL A 138 -2.26 -8.31 -7.77
N LEU A 139 -1.99 -7.64 -6.64
CA LEU A 139 -1.33 -8.23 -5.48
C LEU A 139 -2.32 -9.06 -4.64
N ASN A 140 -1.92 -10.27 -4.30
CA ASN A 140 -2.56 -11.07 -3.26
C ASN A 140 -1.90 -10.79 -1.91
N ASN A 141 -2.63 -10.20 -0.96
CA ASN A 141 -2.09 -9.77 0.34
C ASN A 141 -1.79 -10.94 1.29
N ASP A 142 -2.49 -12.07 1.18
CA ASP A 142 -2.19 -13.25 2.02
C ASP A 142 -0.84 -13.88 1.64
N ARG A 143 -0.52 -13.89 0.35
CA ARG A 143 0.65 -14.61 -0.22
C ARG A 143 1.79 -13.69 -0.61
N VAL A 144 1.52 -12.39 -0.73
CA VAL A 144 2.43 -11.38 -1.26
C VAL A 144 2.90 -11.77 -2.68
N GLU A 145 1.93 -12.17 -3.52
CA GLU A 145 2.17 -12.64 -4.89
C GLU A 145 1.35 -11.82 -5.89
N PHE A 146 1.99 -11.33 -6.95
CA PHE A 146 1.31 -10.66 -8.07
C PHE A 146 0.76 -11.68 -9.07
N SER A 147 -0.44 -11.41 -9.57
CA SER A 147 -1.03 -12.19 -10.66
C SER A 147 -1.57 -11.25 -11.74
N SER A 148 -1.39 -11.65 -13.00
CA SER A 148 -1.99 -10.96 -14.14
C SER A 148 -3.43 -11.43 -14.32
N VAL A 149 -4.37 -10.48 -14.32
CA VAL A 149 -5.81 -10.71 -14.27
C VAL A 149 -6.47 -10.11 -15.51
N PRO A 150 -7.18 -10.91 -16.33
CA PRO A 150 -7.91 -10.38 -17.46
C PRO A 150 -9.16 -9.64 -16.99
N MET A 151 -9.25 -8.36 -17.36
CA MET A 151 -10.34 -7.46 -16.99
C MET A 151 -11.09 -6.92 -18.21
N VAL A 152 -12.30 -6.44 -17.97
CA VAL A 152 -13.18 -5.80 -18.93
C VAL A 152 -13.60 -4.45 -18.38
N LEU A 153 -13.48 -3.39 -19.18
CA LEU A 153 -13.96 -2.06 -18.81
C LEU A 153 -15.48 -2.03 -18.88
N ARG A 154 -16.15 -1.81 -17.75
CA ARG A 154 -17.63 -1.88 -17.66
C ARG A 154 -18.29 -0.51 -17.57
N ALA A 155 -17.61 0.49 -17.02
CA ALA A 155 -18.10 1.86 -16.99
C ALA A 155 -16.95 2.85 -17.05
N ILE A 156 -17.26 4.06 -17.53
CA ILE A 156 -16.36 5.21 -17.54
C ILE A 156 -17.12 6.33 -16.83
N GLY A 157 -16.57 6.80 -15.72
CA GLY A 157 -17.02 7.98 -14.99
C GLY A 157 -16.31 9.25 -15.48
N ASP A 158 -16.61 10.37 -14.83
CA ASP A 158 -15.92 11.63 -15.12
C ASP A 158 -14.44 11.53 -14.69
N HIS A 159 -14.15 10.86 -13.58
CA HIS A 159 -12.82 10.75 -12.97
C HIS A 159 -12.27 9.32 -12.86
N ALA A 160 -12.99 8.29 -13.34
CA ALA A 160 -12.53 6.91 -13.21
C ALA A 160 -12.89 5.97 -14.38
N TYR A 161 -12.02 4.98 -14.59
CA TYR A 161 -12.30 3.78 -15.37
C TYR A 161 -12.62 2.60 -14.46
N LEU A 162 -13.79 1.97 -14.63
CA LEU A 162 -14.19 0.84 -13.79
C LEU A 162 -13.99 -0.47 -14.54
N TRP A 163 -12.87 -1.13 -14.22
CA TRP A 163 -12.49 -2.42 -14.75
C TRP A 163 -12.97 -3.53 -13.82
N PHE A 164 -13.46 -4.61 -14.41
CA PHE A 164 -13.91 -5.79 -13.66
C PHE A 164 -13.18 -7.01 -14.20
N ASP A 165 -12.67 -7.85 -13.31
CA ASP A 165 -12.22 -9.20 -13.66
C ASP A 165 -13.29 -9.87 -14.54
N SER A 166 -12.87 -10.47 -15.64
CA SER A 166 -13.74 -11.21 -16.56
C SER A 166 -14.63 -12.27 -15.91
N LYS A 167 -14.31 -12.70 -14.68
CA LYS A 167 -15.08 -13.65 -13.88
C LYS A 167 -16.06 -12.99 -12.89
N VAL A 168 -15.95 -11.69 -12.65
CA VAL A 168 -16.88 -10.93 -11.79
C VAL A 168 -18.08 -10.49 -12.62
N SER A 169 -19.27 -10.86 -12.16
CA SER A 169 -20.52 -10.44 -12.78
C SER A 169 -20.98 -9.11 -12.19
N VAL A 170 -21.22 -8.13 -13.06
CA VAL A 170 -21.81 -6.84 -12.71
C VAL A 170 -22.73 -6.41 -13.85
N SER A 171 -23.88 -5.81 -13.55
CA SER A 171 -24.74 -5.20 -14.57
C SER A 171 -24.21 -3.82 -14.99
N ASP A 172 -24.58 -3.37 -16.18
CA ASP A 172 -24.16 -2.03 -16.65
C ASP A 172 -24.69 -0.91 -15.74
N ALA A 173 -25.86 -1.12 -15.13
CA ALA A 173 -26.44 -0.18 -14.17
C ALA A 173 -25.64 -0.09 -12.87
N GLU A 174 -25.20 -1.23 -12.32
CA GLU A 174 -24.35 -1.28 -11.13
C GLU A 174 -22.97 -0.67 -11.40
N ALA A 175 -22.34 -0.99 -12.54
CA ALA A 175 -21.05 -0.40 -12.91
C ALA A 175 -21.16 1.13 -13.10
N GLN A 176 -22.23 1.61 -13.73
CA GLN A 176 -22.45 3.05 -13.88
C GLN A 176 -22.75 3.73 -12.55
N GLN A 177 -23.45 3.06 -11.63
CA GLN A 177 -23.71 3.58 -10.29
C GLN A 177 -22.43 3.68 -9.48
N ALA A 178 -21.56 2.68 -9.55
CA ALA A 178 -20.24 2.71 -8.92
C ALA A 178 -19.39 3.87 -9.44
N ALA A 179 -19.40 4.13 -10.76
CA ALA A 179 -18.71 5.27 -11.34
C ALA A 179 -19.21 6.61 -10.78
N LYS A 180 -20.54 6.77 -10.66
CA LYS A 180 -21.16 7.98 -10.08
C LYS A 180 -20.81 8.16 -8.60
N VAL A 181 -20.76 7.06 -7.84
CA VAL A 181 -20.37 7.08 -6.43
C VAL A 181 -18.93 7.55 -6.30
N PHE A 182 -18.01 7.01 -7.11
CA PHE A 182 -16.64 7.49 -7.09
C PHE A 182 -16.53 8.97 -7.53
N ASP A 183 -17.28 9.43 -8.53
CA ASP A 183 -17.26 10.84 -8.94
C ASP A 183 -17.71 11.79 -7.79
N ASP A 184 -18.64 11.36 -6.92
CA ASP A 184 -19.02 12.10 -5.71
C ASP A 184 -17.90 12.11 -4.67
N ILE A 185 -17.33 10.93 -4.37
CA ILE A 185 -16.18 10.78 -3.45
C ILE A 185 -15.02 11.64 -3.90
N TYR A 186 -14.65 11.54 -5.19
CA TYR A 186 -13.58 12.30 -5.81
C TYR A 186 -13.74 13.79 -5.55
N THR A 187 -14.94 14.33 -5.74
CA THR A 187 -15.22 15.76 -5.52
C THR A 187 -15.06 16.13 -4.04
N ARG A 188 -15.58 15.30 -3.14
CA ARG A 188 -15.67 15.59 -1.69
C ARG A 188 -14.33 15.43 -0.98
N ASP A 189 -13.57 14.41 -1.31
CA ASP A 189 -12.22 14.22 -0.77
C ASP A 189 -11.27 15.30 -1.28
N ARG A 190 -11.33 15.66 -2.56
CA ARG A 190 -10.51 16.76 -3.08
C ARG A 190 -10.82 18.12 -2.44
N ASP A 191 -12.08 18.41 -2.14
CA ASP A 191 -12.47 19.62 -1.41
C ASP A 191 -11.85 19.69 -0.01
N ARG A 192 -11.62 18.53 0.62
CA ARG A 192 -11.11 18.41 1.99
C ARG A 192 -9.60 18.32 2.06
N PHE A 193 -8.99 17.51 1.20
CA PHE A 193 -7.60 17.03 1.33
C PHE A 193 -6.67 17.53 0.23
N GLY A 194 -7.20 18.00 -0.92
CA GLY A 194 -6.39 18.57 -1.99
C GLY A 194 -6.52 17.81 -3.31
N SER A 195 -5.39 17.49 -3.94
CA SER A 195 -5.36 16.79 -5.23
C SER A 195 -4.43 15.60 -5.19
N GLU A 196 -4.85 14.55 -5.87
CA GLU A 196 -4.07 13.40 -6.28
C GLU A 196 -3.06 13.77 -7.40
N PRO A 197 -2.13 12.86 -7.75
CA PRO A 197 -1.33 13.00 -8.96
C PRO A 197 -2.24 13.06 -10.19
N ASN A 198 -2.26 14.21 -10.88
CA ASN A 198 -3.14 14.43 -12.03
C ASN A 198 -2.44 15.31 -13.08
N PRO A 199 -2.14 14.81 -14.29
CA PRO A 199 -2.65 13.57 -14.90
C PRO A 199 -1.75 12.34 -14.67
N GLY A 200 -1.11 12.23 -13.49
CA GLY A 200 -0.43 11.00 -13.10
C GLY A 200 0.77 10.55 -13.95
N ILE A 201 1.15 9.28 -13.78
CA ILE A 201 2.26 8.60 -14.49
C ILE A 201 1.97 8.38 -15.98
N ASP A 202 0.71 8.20 -16.36
CA ASP A 202 0.28 7.84 -17.71
C ASP A 202 -0.29 9.02 -18.53
N GLY A 203 -0.40 10.19 -17.92
CA GLY A 203 -0.97 11.37 -18.56
C GLY A 203 -2.50 11.32 -18.69
N ASP A 204 -3.18 10.45 -17.93
CA ASP A 204 -4.63 10.39 -17.83
C ASP A 204 -5.15 11.07 -16.54
N PRO A 205 -6.12 12.00 -16.62
CA PRO A 205 -6.74 12.57 -15.42
C PRO A 205 -7.73 11.62 -14.72
N ARG A 206 -7.98 10.42 -15.26
CA ARG A 206 -8.84 9.41 -14.62
C ARG A 206 -8.02 8.34 -13.93
N VAL A 207 -8.43 7.98 -12.72
CA VAL A 207 -7.91 6.82 -12.01
C VAL A 207 -8.53 5.52 -12.52
N TYR A 208 -7.91 4.40 -12.19
CA TYR A 208 -8.38 3.06 -12.55
C TYR A 208 -8.92 2.36 -11.31
N ILE A 209 -10.13 1.82 -11.38
CA ILE A 209 -10.75 1.07 -10.28
C ILE A 209 -10.97 -0.37 -10.74
N LEU A 210 -10.13 -1.26 -10.25
CA LEU A 210 -10.12 -2.67 -10.61
C LEU A 210 -11.00 -3.45 -9.64
N HIS A 211 -11.94 -4.24 -10.13
CA HIS A 211 -12.82 -5.04 -9.28
C HIS A 211 -12.50 -6.53 -9.49
N THR A 212 -12.11 -7.22 -8.42
CA THR A 212 -11.77 -8.65 -8.50
C THR A 212 -12.19 -9.40 -7.24
N THR A 213 -11.88 -10.68 -7.15
CA THR A 213 -12.37 -11.56 -6.08
C THR A 213 -11.39 -11.64 -4.92
N SER A 214 -11.89 -12.04 -3.75
CA SER A 214 -11.07 -12.33 -2.56
C SER A 214 -10.01 -13.40 -2.85
N ALA A 215 -10.31 -14.34 -3.76
CA ALA A 215 -9.34 -15.34 -4.18
C ALA A 215 -8.09 -14.74 -4.87
N ARG A 216 -8.20 -13.53 -5.43
CA ARG A 216 -7.08 -12.80 -6.03
C ARG A 216 -6.42 -11.83 -5.08
N MET A 217 -7.21 -11.11 -4.29
CA MET A 217 -6.70 -10.05 -3.40
C MET A 217 -6.17 -10.57 -2.06
N GLY A 218 -6.58 -11.78 -1.64
CA GLY A 218 -6.37 -12.26 -0.28
C GLY A 218 -7.63 -12.11 0.57
N SER A 219 -7.65 -12.82 1.69
CA SER A 219 -8.76 -12.81 2.64
C SER A 219 -8.75 -11.56 3.52
N GLY A 220 -9.93 -11.00 3.81
CA GLY A 220 -10.06 -9.88 4.74
C GLY A 220 -9.69 -8.50 4.18
N VAL A 221 -9.35 -8.38 2.90
CA VAL A 221 -9.05 -7.10 2.25
C VAL A 221 -10.27 -6.59 1.48
N ALA A 222 -10.81 -5.43 1.87
CA ALA A 222 -11.95 -4.78 1.21
C ALA A 222 -11.52 -4.03 -0.06
N GLY A 223 -10.44 -3.27 0.03
CA GLY A 223 -9.80 -2.56 -1.07
C GLY A 223 -8.34 -2.26 -0.73
N TYR A 224 -7.60 -1.72 -1.69
CA TYR A 224 -6.31 -1.07 -1.49
C TYR A 224 -5.96 -0.14 -2.66
N LEU A 225 -5.27 0.96 -2.37
CA LEU A 225 -4.44 1.70 -3.33
C LEU A 225 -3.23 0.86 -3.74
N ASP A 226 -2.97 0.75 -5.05
CA ASP A 226 -1.75 0.11 -5.57
C ASP A 226 -0.72 1.17 -5.97
N ASP A 227 -0.03 1.73 -4.98
CA ASP A 227 1.06 2.72 -5.16
C ASP A 227 2.20 2.19 -6.04
N SER A 228 2.42 0.88 -6.04
CA SER A 228 3.43 0.22 -6.87
C SER A 228 3.13 0.32 -8.37
N SER A 229 1.85 0.56 -8.73
CA SER A 229 1.42 0.83 -10.10
C SER A 229 1.72 2.26 -10.56
N GLU A 230 2.15 3.17 -9.69
CA GLU A 230 2.64 4.51 -10.04
C GLU A 230 4.16 4.53 -10.31
N ILE A 231 4.80 3.35 -10.33
CA ILE A 231 6.22 3.17 -10.64
C ILE A 231 6.37 2.69 -12.09
N PRO A 232 7.29 3.23 -12.90
CA PRO A 232 7.53 2.71 -14.25
C PRO A 232 7.90 1.23 -14.27
N LYS A 233 7.42 0.45 -15.25
CA LYS A 233 7.68 -1.00 -15.39
C LYS A 233 9.15 -1.36 -15.44
N ALA A 234 9.98 -0.43 -15.91
CA ALA A 234 11.44 -0.59 -15.93
C ALA A 234 12.06 -0.67 -14.53
N ALA A 235 11.42 -0.08 -13.52
CA ALA A 235 11.83 -0.17 -12.10
C ALA A 235 11.03 -1.26 -11.36
N PHE A 236 9.74 -1.45 -11.68
CA PHE A 236 8.89 -2.44 -11.03
C PHE A 236 8.07 -3.25 -12.05
N VAL A 237 8.44 -4.51 -12.26
CA VAL A 237 7.90 -5.35 -13.36
C VAL A 237 6.39 -5.63 -13.27
N HIS A 238 5.81 -5.58 -12.08
CA HIS A 238 4.38 -5.79 -11.85
C HIS A 238 3.58 -4.50 -11.74
N SER A 239 4.18 -3.35 -12.05
CA SER A 239 3.43 -2.10 -12.16
C SER A 239 2.40 -2.16 -13.28
N ASN A 240 1.22 -1.57 -13.06
CA ASN A 240 0.27 -1.30 -14.13
C ASN A 240 0.58 0.01 -14.88
N GLU A 241 1.36 0.92 -14.29
CA GLU A 241 1.64 2.28 -14.77
C GLU A 241 0.37 3.15 -14.83
N HIS A 242 -0.43 3.11 -13.77
CA HIS A 242 -1.67 3.87 -13.58
C HIS A 242 -1.89 4.18 -12.10
N GLU A 243 -2.47 5.33 -11.78
CA GLU A 243 -3.07 5.61 -10.47
C GLU A 243 -4.33 4.73 -10.30
N LEU A 244 -4.28 3.74 -9.41
CA LEU A 244 -5.34 2.74 -9.34
C LEU A 244 -5.67 2.19 -7.94
N PHE A 245 -6.94 1.82 -7.79
CA PHE A 245 -7.45 1.07 -6.64
C PHE A 245 -7.84 -0.34 -7.06
N VAL A 246 -7.71 -1.30 -6.15
CA VAL A 246 -8.23 -2.66 -6.30
C VAL A 246 -9.32 -2.90 -5.26
N MET A 247 -10.53 -3.22 -5.72
CA MET A 247 -11.74 -3.40 -4.91
C MET A 247 -12.19 -4.85 -4.90
N ASN A 248 -12.54 -5.36 -3.72
CA ASN A 248 -12.99 -6.74 -3.55
C ASN A 248 -14.50 -6.87 -3.83
N ALA A 249 -14.82 -7.40 -5.01
CA ALA A 249 -16.18 -7.59 -5.48
C ALA A 249 -16.95 -8.70 -4.75
N ASP A 250 -16.28 -9.54 -3.94
CA ASP A 250 -16.97 -10.53 -3.09
C ASP A 250 -17.46 -9.90 -1.77
N TYR A 251 -16.83 -8.81 -1.33
CA TYR A 251 -17.17 -8.13 -0.07
C TYR A 251 -17.98 -6.86 -0.30
N LEU A 252 -17.68 -6.13 -1.38
CA LEU A 252 -18.24 -4.81 -1.64
C LEU A 252 -19.21 -4.87 -2.82
N THR A 253 -20.44 -4.40 -2.58
CA THR A 253 -21.40 -4.21 -3.66
C THR A 253 -21.06 -2.91 -4.40
N PRO A 254 -20.78 -2.94 -5.72
CA PRO A 254 -20.45 -1.73 -6.47
C PRO A 254 -21.51 -0.64 -6.33
N GLY A 255 -21.10 0.55 -5.89
CA GLY A 255 -21.99 1.68 -5.61
C GLY A 255 -22.78 1.61 -4.30
N GLY A 256 -22.52 0.61 -3.45
CA GLY A 256 -23.05 0.52 -2.09
C GLY A 256 -22.32 1.41 -1.09
N SER A 257 -22.80 1.44 0.17
CA SER A 257 -22.20 2.28 1.22
C SER A 257 -20.80 1.82 1.61
N ASP A 258 -20.60 0.53 1.89
CA ASP A 258 -19.27 -0.01 2.26
C ASP A 258 -18.27 0.14 1.10
N TYR A 259 -18.75 0.11 -0.14
CA TYR A 259 -17.93 0.38 -1.32
C TYR A 259 -17.47 1.85 -1.37
N ALA A 260 -18.38 2.77 -1.05
CA ALA A 260 -18.09 4.19 -1.00
C ALA A 260 -17.16 4.56 0.18
N ASP A 261 -17.35 3.89 1.31
CA ASP A 261 -16.51 3.95 2.51
C ASP A 261 -15.06 3.61 2.14
N THR A 262 -14.83 2.40 1.63
CA THR A 262 -13.49 1.96 1.21
C THR A 262 -12.89 2.86 0.13
N LEU A 263 -13.65 3.31 -0.87
CA LEU A 263 -13.10 4.21 -1.89
C LEU A 263 -12.68 5.57 -1.33
N SER A 264 -13.38 6.10 -0.33
CA SER A 264 -12.98 7.35 0.34
C SER A 264 -11.67 7.17 1.11
N HIS A 265 -11.53 6.04 1.81
CA HIS A 265 -10.29 5.65 2.48
C HIS A 265 -9.12 5.57 1.48
N GLU A 266 -9.25 4.75 0.43
CA GLU A 266 -8.15 4.56 -0.53
C GLU A 266 -7.82 5.81 -1.34
N PHE A 267 -8.82 6.64 -1.69
CA PHE A 267 -8.56 7.87 -2.42
C PHE A 267 -7.86 8.92 -1.55
N GLN A 268 -8.14 8.95 -0.24
CA GLN A 268 -7.38 9.76 0.69
C GLN A 268 -5.90 9.38 0.67
N HIS A 269 -5.55 8.09 0.68
CA HIS A 269 -4.14 7.65 0.60
C HIS A 269 -3.45 8.18 -0.66
N MET A 270 -4.14 8.14 -1.81
CA MET A 270 -3.60 8.64 -3.09
C MET A 270 -3.37 10.16 -3.05
N ILE A 271 -4.30 10.91 -2.46
CA ILE A 271 -4.13 12.37 -2.27
C ILE A 271 -2.95 12.65 -1.35
N GLU A 272 -2.87 11.96 -0.21
CA GLU A 272 -1.79 12.16 0.77
C GLU A 272 -0.42 11.85 0.19
N GLY A 273 -0.26 10.74 -0.55
CA GLY A 273 0.99 10.39 -1.21
C GLY A 273 1.52 11.45 -2.17
N ASN A 274 0.65 12.32 -2.73
CA ASN A 274 1.05 13.44 -3.58
C ASN A 274 1.64 14.62 -2.79
N TYR A 275 1.35 14.74 -1.49
CA TYR A 275 1.80 15.85 -0.65
C TYR A 275 2.88 15.43 0.35
N ASP A 276 2.73 14.27 0.97
CA ASP A 276 3.66 13.75 1.97
C ASP A 276 3.80 12.22 1.87
N PRO A 277 4.67 11.74 0.96
CA PRO A 277 4.89 10.31 0.77
C PRO A 277 5.71 9.65 1.89
N ASN A 278 6.02 10.36 2.99
CA ASN A 278 6.90 9.87 4.05
C ASN A 278 6.37 10.20 5.46
N ASP A 279 5.04 10.23 5.63
CA ASP A 279 4.41 10.36 6.95
C ASP A 279 4.39 9.01 7.71
N GLU A 280 4.09 9.06 9.00
CA GLU A 280 4.00 7.89 9.88
C GLU A 280 2.70 7.10 9.61
N ASP A 281 2.77 5.77 9.54
CA ASP A 281 1.64 4.89 9.19
C ASP A 281 0.35 5.18 9.96
N TRP A 282 0.44 5.53 11.25
CA TRP A 282 -0.76 5.82 12.05
C TRP A 282 -1.45 7.14 11.64
N VAL A 283 -0.70 8.10 11.10
CA VAL A 283 -1.25 9.34 10.54
C VAL A 283 -1.92 9.03 9.22
N VAL A 284 -1.26 8.27 8.35
CA VAL A 284 -1.76 7.87 7.02
C VAL A 284 -3.05 7.05 7.13
N GLU A 285 -3.11 6.07 8.04
CA GLU A 285 -4.35 5.29 8.23
C GLU A 285 -5.41 6.09 8.98
N GLY A 286 -4.99 6.92 9.93
CA GLY A 286 -5.91 7.78 10.69
C GLY A 286 -6.57 8.87 9.85
N SER A 287 -5.84 9.43 8.87
CA SER A 287 -6.33 10.42 7.92
C SER A 287 -7.32 9.80 6.93
N ALA A 288 -7.07 8.57 6.48
CA ALA A 288 -7.96 7.80 5.62
C ALA A 288 -9.27 7.43 6.32
N VAL A 289 -9.21 6.89 7.55
CA VAL A 289 -10.42 6.67 8.38
C VAL A 289 -11.14 7.98 8.70
N TYR A 290 -10.42 9.10 8.81
CA TYR A 290 -11.04 10.40 8.95
C TYR A 290 -11.77 10.86 7.68
N ALA A 291 -11.30 10.51 6.48
CA ALA A 291 -12.01 10.79 5.23
C ALA A 291 -13.37 10.09 5.20
N GLU A 292 -13.42 8.81 5.60
CA GLU A 292 -14.66 8.06 5.75
C GLU A 292 -15.68 8.82 6.62
N ASP A 293 -15.31 9.21 7.85
CA ASP A 293 -16.20 9.94 8.77
C ASP A 293 -16.58 11.33 8.23
N ALA A 294 -15.62 12.05 7.65
CA ALA A 294 -15.85 13.37 7.05
C ALA A 294 -16.85 13.30 5.89
N LEU A 295 -16.90 12.17 5.18
CA LEU A 295 -17.87 11.91 4.13
C LEU A 295 -19.17 11.24 4.64
N GLY A 296 -19.28 11.01 5.94
CA GLY A 296 -20.49 10.48 6.59
C GLY A 296 -20.58 8.96 6.59
N PHE A 297 -19.50 8.26 6.24
CA PHE A 297 -19.37 6.81 6.34
C PHE A 297 -18.82 6.44 7.73
N GLN A 298 -19.70 6.42 8.73
CA GLN A 298 -19.26 6.38 10.14
C GLN A 298 -19.10 4.96 10.70
N SER A 299 -19.44 3.92 9.94
CA SER A 299 -19.46 2.55 10.46
C SER A 299 -18.05 2.04 10.78
N GLY A 300 -17.11 2.17 9.85
CA GLY A 300 -15.69 1.86 10.05
C GLY A 300 -15.06 2.69 11.18
N PRO A 301 -15.11 4.04 11.12
CA PRO A 301 -14.48 4.91 12.11
C PRO A 301 -14.97 4.67 13.54
N LEU A 302 -16.29 4.50 13.72
CA LEU A 302 -16.85 4.17 15.03
C LEU A 302 -16.46 2.76 15.49
N GLY A 303 -16.30 1.82 14.56
CA GLY A 303 -15.80 0.48 14.82
C GLY A 303 -14.37 0.48 15.36
N PHE A 304 -13.45 1.17 14.68
CA PHE A 304 -12.05 1.32 15.12
C PHE A 304 -11.96 2.01 16.49
N ALA A 305 -12.66 3.14 16.66
CA ALA A 305 -12.71 3.85 17.94
C ALA A 305 -13.27 2.96 19.07
N SER A 306 -14.31 2.18 18.80
CA SER A 306 -14.89 1.25 19.78
C SER A 306 -13.92 0.13 20.16
N SER A 307 -13.21 -0.44 19.18
CA SER A 307 -12.21 -1.49 19.41
C SER A 307 -11.07 -0.99 20.29
N PHE A 308 -10.55 0.20 20.01
CA PHE A 308 -9.53 0.86 20.84
C PHE A 308 -10.03 1.13 22.26
N LEU A 309 -11.26 1.64 22.43
CA LEU A 309 -11.84 1.90 23.75
C LEU A 309 -12.05 0.62 24.59
N VAL A 310 -12.30 -0.51 23.94
CA VAL A 310 -12.42 -1.82 24.60
C VAL A 310 -11.06 -2.41 24.95
N ALA A 311 -10.05 -2.20 24.10
CA ALA A 311 -8.69 -2.69 24.29
C ALA A 311 -7.66 -1.65 23.79
N PRO A 312 -7.18 -0.75 24.66
CA PRO A 312 -6.24 0.31 24.27
C PRO A 312 -4.85 -0.17 23.82
N ASP A 313 -4.57 -1.47 23.97
CA ASP A 313 -3.38 -2.13 23.43
C ASP A 313 -3.53 -2.47 21.92
N VAL A 314 -4.73 -2.32 21.34
CA VAL A 314 -4.96 -2.38 19.89
C VAL A 314 -4.44 -1.08 19.29
N GLN A 315 -3.63 -1.16 18.23
CA GLN A 315 -3.15 0.04 17.56
C GLN A 315 -4.33 0.76 16.89
N LEU A 316 -4.25 2.10 16.76
CA LEU A 316 -5.32 2.89 16.14
C LEU A 316 -5.48 2.62 14.63
N ASN A 317 -4.50 1.96 14.02
CA ASN A 317 -4.46 1.54 12.62
C ASN A 317 -4.53 0.00 12.44
N ALA A 318 -5.04 -0.73 13.44
CA ALA A 318 -5.15 -2.19 13.44
C ALA A 318 -6.42 -2.73 12.79
#